data_AF-A0A231UZQ8-F1
#
_entry.id   AF-A0A231UZQ8-F1
#
_cell.length_a   1.000
_cell.length_b   1.000
_cell.length_c   1.000
_cell.angle_alpha   90.00
_cell.angle_beta   90.00
_cell.angle_gamma   90.00
#
_symmetry.space_group_name_H-M   'P 1'
#
loop_
_entity.id
_entity.type
_entity.pdbx_description
1 polymer ?
#
loop_
_entity_poly.entity_id
_entity_poly.type
_entity_poly.pdbx_seq_one_letter_code
_entity_poly.pdbx_strand_id
1 'polypeptide(L)'
;MAYTEHNTAKGRQKAEPTHLCLARRQFLIMGAASVVSLGVVGPRNAMGQVAELVMGAWPRKVVGTVAELESAKAIEFSYPNDDITNLLFMLGEEAGGGVGPDRNIVAFNSQCPHQGAYLDGSLFHSKHSLLGPCPLHLSTFDLTKYGMVASGHATASLPQITLELDGDDIVATGVMGLVYGYSQNPTS
;
A
#
# COMPACT_ATOMS: atom_id res chain seq x y z
N MET A 1 16.36 -55.39 -58.61
CA MET A 1 17.63 -55.64 -57.90
C MET A 1 17.40 -55.44 -56.42
N ALA A 2 17.94 -56.32 -55.60
CA ALA A 2 17.61 -56.56 -54.21
C ALA A 2 18.49 -55.72 -53.24
N TYR A 3 17.94 -55.46 -52.03
CA TYR A 3 18.59 -55.08 -50.75
C TYR A 3 19.36 -53.72 -50.71
N THR A 4 19.36 -52.94 -49.63
CA THR A 4 19.52 -53.30 -48.20
C THR A 4 19.05 -52.16 -47.30
N GLU A 5 18.45 -52.49 -46.15
CA GLU A 5 18.21 -51.58 -45.02
C GLU A 5 19.53 -51.12 -44.37
N HIS A 6 19.58 -49.88 -43.87
CA HIS A 6 20.43 -49.55 -42.71
C HIS A 6 19.69 -48.64 -41.73
N ASN A 7 19.31 -49.29 -40.65
CA ASN A 7 18.75 -48.78 -39.42
C ASN A 7 19.81 -47.99 -38.63
N THR A 8 19.49 -46.83 -38.08
CA THR A 8 19.99 -46.36 -36.76
C THR A 8 19.20 -45.13 -36.33
N ALA A 9 18.10 -45.37 -35.62
CA ALA A 9 17.42 -44.35 -34.84
C ALA A 9 18.34 -43.89 -33.69
N LYS A 10 19.01 -42.74 -33.84
CA LYS A 10 19.74 -42.09 -32.76
C LYS A 10 18.75 -41.27 -31.94
N GLY A 11 18.37 -41.82 -30.78
CA GLY A 11 17.46 -41.18 -29.83
C GLY A 11 17.95 -39.79 -29.46
N ARG A 12 17.09 -38.78 -29.71
CA ARG A 12 17.27 -37.44 -29.16
C ARG A 12 16.48 -37.40 -27.86
N GLN A 13 17.16 -37.66 -26.74
CA GLN A 13 16.62 -37.39 -25.41
C GLN A 13 16.26 -35.90 -25.36
N LYS A 14 14.96 -35.62 -25.27
CA LYS A 14 14.43 -34.29 -25.01
C LYS A 14 14.68 -34.04 -23.52
N ALA A 15 15.77 -33.35 -23.19
CA ALA A 15 15.96 -32.83 -21.85
C ALA A 15 14.86 -31.77 -21.61
N GLU A 16 13.79 -32.16 -20.92
CA GLU A 16 12.91 -31.17 -20.30
C GLU A 16 13.70 -30.50 -19.16
N PRO A 17 13.84 -29.17 -19.15
CA PRO A 17 14.24 -28.51 -17.94
C PRO A 17 13.06 -28.62 -16.98
N THR A 18 13.22 -29.39 -15.90
CA THR A 18 12.33 -29.37 -14.73
C THR A 18 12.45 -28.00 -14.07
N HIS A 19 11.81 -26.99 -14.66
CA HIS A 19 11.42 -25.80 -13.94
C HIS A 19 10.38 -26.27 -12.92
N LEU A 20 10.71 -26.17 -11.63
CA LEU A 20 9.71 -26.14 -10.58
C LEU A 20 8.87 -24.86 -10.78
N CYS A 21 7.94 -24.91 -11.73
CA CYS A 21 6.90 -23.91 -11.91
C CYS A 21 5.91 -24.08 -10.77
N LEU A 22 6.27 -23.63 -9.57
CA LEU A 22 5.34 -23.57 -8.46
C LEU A 22 4.27 -22.54 -8.84
N ALA A 23 3.02 -22.98 -8.96
CA ALA A 23 1.94 -22.06 -9.30
C ALA A 23 1.84 -20.99 -8.20
N ARG A 24 1.55 -19.73 -8.57
CA ARG A 24 1.36 -18.62 -7.60
C ARG A 24 0.41 -19.02 -6.46
N ARG A 25 -0.65 -19.77 -6.80
CA ARG A 25 -1.59 -20.33 -5.81
C ARG A 25 -0.92 -21.32 -4.85
N GLN A 26 -0.10 -22.23 -5.34
CA GLN A 26 0.65 -23.17 -4.50
C GLN A 26 1.69 -22.46 -3.64
N PHE A 27 2.39 -21.47 -4.19
CA PHE A 27 3.31 -20.63 -3.42
C PHE A 27 2.59 -19.90 -2.27
N LEU A 28 1.44 -19.29 -2.54
CA LEU A 28 0.65 -18.59 -1.52
C LEU A 28 0.05 -19.54 -0.47
N ILE A 29 -0.44 -20.72 -0.88
CA ILE A 29 -0.97 -21.73 0.07
C ILE A 29 0.15 -22.27 0.96
N MET A 30 1.30 -22.62 0.37
CA MET A 30 2.46 -23.11 1.12
C MET A 30 3.03 -22.03 2.05
N GLY A 31 3.11 -20.78 1.58
CA GLY A 31 3.49 -19.63 2.39
C GLY A 31 2.53 -19.40 3.57
N ALA A 32 1.22 -19.41 3.33
CA ALA A 32 0.21 -19.25 4.37
C ALA A 32 0.29 -20.36 5.45
N ALA A 33 0.52 -21.62 5.05
CA ALA A 33 0.68 -22.72 5.99
C ALA A 33 1.89 -22.56 6.93
N SER A 34 3.00 -21.98 6.43
CA SER A 34 4.21 -21.75 7.23
C SER A 34 4.01 -20.69 8.33
N VAL A 35 3.21 -19.64 8.06
CA VAL A 35 2.88 -18.60 9.04
C VAL A 35 1.97 -19.13 10.16
N VAL A 36 0.98 -19.96 9.82
CA VAL A 36 0.06 -20.55 10.81
C VAL A 36 0.79 -21.48 11.78
N SER A 37 1.78 -22.24 11.29
CA SER A 37 2.59 -23.15 12.10
C SER A 37 3.33 -22.44 13.23
N LEU A 38 3.87 -21.24 12.96
CA LEU A 38 4.52 -20.39 13.96
C LEU A 38 3.53 -19.83 15.00
N GLY A 39 2.26 -19.72 14.64
CA GLY A 39 1.22 -19.20 15.51
C GLY A 39 0.64 -20.19 16.52
N VAL A 40 0.61 -21.47 16.18
CA VAL A 40 -0.02 -22.51 17.01
C VAL A 40 1.02 -23.22 17.90
N VAL A 41 2.27 -23.35 17.43
CA VAL A 41 3.32 -24.13 18.12
C VAL A 41 4.51 -23.27 18.54
N GLY A 42 4.65 -22.06 17.99
CA GLY A 42 5.69 -21.11 18.40
C GLY A 42 5.38 -20.43 19.74
N PRO A 43 6.40 -19.92 20.44
CA PRO A 43 6.17 -19.21 21.69
C PRO A 43 5.33 -17.96 21.40
N ARG A 44 4.34 -17.64 22.24
CA ARG A 44 3.33 -16.58 22.00
C ARG A 44 3.93 -15.20 21.68
N ASN A 45 5.15 -14.94 22.16
CA ASN A 45 5.94 -13.75 21.86
C ASN A 45 6.46 -13.69 20.41
N ALA A 46 6.52 -14.80 19.66
CA ALA A 46 6.90 -14.82 18.26
C ALA A 46 5.79 -14.25 17.36
N MET A 47 4.50 -14.44 17.69
CA MET A 47 3.41 -13.79 16.95
C MET A 47 3.39 -12.28 17.17
N GLY A 48 3.64 -11.81 18.40
CA GLY A 48 3.75 -10.38 18.70
C GLY A 48 4.93 -9.73 17.97
N GLN A 49 6.09 -10.40 17.96
CA GLN A 49 7.27 -9.95 17.23
C GLN A 49 7.05 -9.96 15.71
N VAL A 50 6.38 -10.96 15.14
CA VAL A 50 6.07 -10.97 13.70
C VAL A 50 5.05 -9.87 13.37
N ALA A 51 4.04 -9.63 14.20
CA ALA A 51 3.10 -8.53 14.00
C ALA A 51 3.81 -7.16 14.07
N GLU A 52 4.70 -6.97 15.04
CA GLU A 52 5.47 -5.72 15.21
C GLU A 52 6.52 -5.52 14.11
N LEU A 53 7.18 -6.58 13.66
CA LEU A 53 8.11 -6.55 12.52
C LEU A 53 7.40 -6.34 11.18
N VAL A 54 6.16 -6.82 11.03
CA VAL A 54 5.36 -6.68 9.80
C VAL A 54 4.62 -5.36 9.75
N MET A 55 4.19 -4.81 10.89
CA MET A 55 3.41 -3.57 10.94
C MET A 55 4.20 -2.35 11.36
N GLY A 56 5.42 -2.45 11.90
CA GLY A 56 6.14 -1.32 12.49
C GLY A 56 5.47 -0.85 13.77
N ALA A 57 6.25 -0.55 14.81
CA ALA A 57 5.74 0.10 16.02
C ALA A 57 5.41 1.57 15.71
N TRP A 58 4.22 1.81 15.14
CA TRP A 58 3.76 3.14 14.82
C TRP A 58 3.12 3.83 16.03
N PRO A 59 3.31 5.15 16.21
CA PRO A 59 2.57 5.87 17.23
C PRO A 59 1.08 5.88 16.89
N ARG A 60 0.24 5.82 17.92
CA ARG A 60 -1.18 6.17 17.80
C ARG A 60 -1.29 7.68 18.04
N LYS A 61 -1.83 8.42 17.08
CA LYS A 61 -2.00 9.88 17.18
C LYS A 61 -3.40 10.27 16.73
N VAL A 62 -4.11 11.05 17.55
CA VAL A 62 -5.37 11.69 17.11
C VAL A 62 -5.03 12.75 16.08
N VAL A 63 -5.67 12.70 14.92
CA VAL A 63 -5.39 13.57 13.76
C VAL A 63 -6.59 14.42 13.34
N GLY A 64 -7.72 14.25 14.03
CA GLY A 64 -8.95 15.02 13.83
C GLY A 64 -10.13 14.31 14.46
N THR A 65 -11.32 14.87 14.28
CA THR A 65 -12.59 14.25 14.68
C THR A 65 -13.51 14.11 13.48
N VAL A 66 -14.46 13.16 13.53
CA VAL A 66 -15.44 12.96 12.45
C VAL A 66 -16.33 14.18 12.32
N ALA A 67 -16.70 14.82 13.43
CA ALA A 67 -17.54 16.02 13.46
C ALA A 67 -16.92 17.24 12.74
N GLU A 68 -15.60 17.34 12.67
CA GLU A 68 -14.87 18.46 12.06
C GLU A 68 -14.64 18.29 10.54
N LEU A 69 -14.91 17.10 10.00
CA LEU A 69 -14.67 16.82 8.59
C LEU A 69 -15.73 17.41 7.66
N GLU A 70 -15.27 18.04 6.59
CA GLU A 70 -16.09 18.53 5.48
C GLU A 70 -15.71 17.80 4.18
N SER A 71 -16.70 17.33 3.40
CA SER A 71 -16.50 16.47 2.23
C SER A 71 -15.70 17.09 1.06
N ALA A 72 -15.34 18.37 1.14
CA ALA A 72 -14.65 19.09 0.08
C ALA A 72 -13.36 19.79 0.55
N LYS A 73 -12.91 19.53 1.78
CA LYS A 73 -11.70 20.14 2.33
C LYS A 73 -10.75 19.06 2.83
N ALA A 74 -9.47 19.28 2.59
CA ALA A 74 -8.41 18.51 3.22
C ALA A 74 -8.00 19.18 4.54
N ILE A 75 -7.75 18.39 5.57
CA ILE A 75 -7.18 18.85 6.83
C ILE A 75 -5.72 18.40 6.89
N GLU A 76 -4.81 19.32 7.15
CA GLU A 76 -3.39 19.03 7.28
C GLU A 76 -3.04 18.56 8.70
N PHE A 77 -2.19 17.53 8.82
CA PHE A 77 -1.69 17.05 10.10
C PHE A 77 -0.30 16.40 9.95
N SER A 78 0.46 16.31 11.06
CA SER A 78 1.77 15.63 11.05
C SER A 78 1.69 14.21 11.62
N TYR A 79 2.33 13.25 10.94
CA TYR A 79 2.43 11.85 11.35
C TYR A 79 3.50 11.12 10.53
N PRO A 80 4.32 10.23 11.11
CA PRO A 80 4.31 9.74 12.50
C PRO A 80 5.00 10.68 13.49
N ASN A 81 5.79 11.64 13.00
CA ASN A 81 6.43 12.70 13.77
C ASN A 81 6.01 14.06 13.20
N ASP A 82 6.59 15.14 13.72
CA ASP A 82 6.18 16.50 13.38
C ASP A 82 6.73 17.01 12.03
N ASP A 83 7.72 16.32 11.46
CA ASP A 83 8.38 16.69 10.20
C ASP A 83 7.66 16.14 8.95
N ILE A 84 6.73 15.20 9.13
CA ILE A 84 6.02 14.55 8.02
C ILE A 84 4.58 15.02 7.97
N THR A 85 4.29 15.82 6.95
CA THR A 85 2.96 16.35 6.70
C THR A 85 2.09 15.40 5.88
N ASN A 86 0.81 15.34 6.23
CA ASN A 86 -0.20 14.51 5.61
C ASN A 86 -1.51 15.28 5.51
N LEU A 87 -2.44 14.75 4.71
CA LEU A 87 -3.75 15.30 4.47
C LEU A 87 -4.82 14.28 4.83
N LEU A 88 -5.83 14.69 5.58
CA LEU A 88 -7.03 13.94 5.94
C LEU A 88 -8.20 14.42 5.09
N PHE A 89 -8.99 13.49 4.57
CA PHE A 89 -10.10 13.75 3.65
C PHE A 89 -11.35 13.00 4.09
N MET A 90 -12.51 13.63 3.91
CA MET A 90 -13.79 12.95 3.80
C MET A 90 -14.20 12.95 2.34
N LEU A 91 -14.27 11.77 1.72
CA LEU A 91 -14.62 11.64 0.30
C LEU A 91 -16.14 11.56 0.11
N GLY A 92 -16.60 11.83 -1.11
CA GLY A 92 -18.01 11.66 -1.48
C GLY A 92 -18.42 10.20 -1.76
N GLU A 93 -17.48 9.26 -1.66
CA GLU A 93 -17.66 7.86 -2.01
C GLU A 93 -16.76 6.94 -1.18
N GLU A 94 -17.09 5.65 -1.15
CA GLU A 94 -16.31 4.62 -0.46
C GLU A 94 -14.88 4.53 -1.02
N ALA A 95 -13.90 4.36 -0.13
CA ALA A 95 -12.50 4.28 -0.48
C ALA A 95 -11.77 3.08 0.14
N GLY A 96 -10.71 2.66 -0.54
CA GLY A 96 -9.74 1.70 -0.02
C GLY A 96 -9.04 2.24 1.23
N GLY A 97 -9.09 1.48 2.33
CA GLY A 97 -8.54 1.92 3.62
C GLY A 97 -9.36 3.02 4.31
N GLY A 98 -10.55 3.34 3.81
CA GLY A 98 -11.43 4.34 4.42
C GLY A 98 -12.08 3.86 5.71
N VAL A 99 -12.14 4.72 6.71
CA VAL A 99 -12.82 4.50 7.99
C VAL A 99 -14.16 5.23 8.07
N GLY A 100 -14.92 4.97 9.13
CA GLY A 100 -16.27 5.51 9.31
C GLY A 100 -17.38 4.67 8.68
N PRO A 101 -18.65 4.99 8.96
CA PRO A 101 -19.80 4.21 8.47
C PRO A 101 -19.84 4.09 6.95
N ASP A 102 -19.48 5.16 6.24
CA ASP A 102 -19.46 5.22 4.77
C ASP A 102 -18.11 4.81 4.17
N ARG A 103 -17.12 4.48 5.02
CA ARG A 103 -15.77 4.07 4.61
C ARG A 103 -15.10 5.05 3.63
N ASN A 104 -15.31 6.35 3.86
CA ASN A 104 -14.89 7.43 2.99
C ASN A 104 -13.90 8.40 3.66
N ILE A 105 -13.53 8.16 4.93
CA ILE A 105 -12.52 8.96 5.63
C ILE A 105 -11.15 8.33 5.39
N VAL A 106 -10.26 9.04 4.70
CA VAL A 106 -8.93 8.57 4.30
C VAL A 106 -7.88 9.63 4.55
N ALA A 107 -6.63 9.21 4.72
CA ALA A 107 -5.51 10.14 4.85
C ALA A 107 -4.30 9.70 4.01
N PHE A 108 -3.58 10.67 3.45
CA PHE A 108 -2.43 10.43 2.57
C PHE A 108 -1.29 11.39 2.88
N ASN A 109 -0.06 10.96 2.62
CA ASN A 109 1.10 11.82 2.72
C ASN A 109 1.05 12.96 1.69
N SER A 110 1.49 14.16 2.07
CA SER A 110 1.47 15.33 1.19
C SER A 110 2.69 15.44 0.29
N GLN A 111 3.64 14.51 0.32
CA GLN A 111 4.77 14.52 -0.62
C GLN A 111 4.53 13.60 -1.81
N CYS A 112 4.67 14.16 -3.01
CA CYS A 112 4.60 13.41 -4.24
C CYS A 112 5.74 12.37 -4.30
N PRO A 113 5.45 11.07 -4.47
CA PRO A 113 6.45 10.01 -4.46
C PRO A 113 7.38 10.02 -5.69
N HIS A 114 7.16 10.93 -6.65
CA HIS A 114 8.05 11.09 -7.80
C HIS A 114 9.36 11.79 -7.41
N GLN A 115 9.28 13.07 -7.01
CA GLN A 115 10.44 13.91 -6.69
C GLN A 115 10.19 14.83 -5.47
N GLY A 116 9.25 14.46 -4.61
CA GLY A 116 9.04 15.12 -3.32
C GLY A 116 8.32 16.46 -3.34
N ALA A 117 7.66 16.81 -4.46
CA ALA A 117 6.84 18.01 -4.51
C ALA A 117 5.74 17.97 -3.45
N TYR A 118 5.49 19.11 -2.81
CA TYR A 118 4.37 19.23 -1.87
C TYR A 118 3.04 19.24 -2.61
N LEU A 119 2.11 18.41 -2.14
CA LEU A 119 0.71 18.34 -2.57
C LEU A 119 -0.13 18.92 -1.45
N ASP A 120 -0.46 20.20 -1.53
CA ASP A 120 -1.33 20.84 -0.53
C ASP A 120 -2.82 20.52 -0.78
N GLY A 121 -3.65 20.84 0.22
CA GLY A 121 -5.09 20.60 0.17
C GLY A 121 -5.85 21.34 -0.93
N SER A 122 -5.29 22.41 -1.53
CA SER A 122 -5.92 23.13 -2.64
C SER A 122 -5.91 22.32 -3.94
N LEU A 123 -5.06 21.29 -4.03
CA LEU A 123 -5.02 20.34 -5.14
C LEU A 123 -6.05 19.21 -5.01
N PHE A 124 -6.94 19.26 -4.01
CA PHE A 124 -7.99 18.27 -3.86
C PHE A 124 -9.18 18.54 -4.77
N HIS A 125 -9.46 17.61 -5.67
CA HIS A 125 -10.63 17.61 -6.54
C HIS A 125 -11.71 16.69 -5.97
N SER A 126 -12.50 17.20 -5.02
CA SER A 126 -13.51 16.43 -4.28
C SER A 126 -14.53 15.70 -5.15
N LYS A 127 -14.95 16.32 -6.28
CA LYS A 127 -15.89 15.71 -7.23
C LYS A 127 -15.40 14.37 -7.81
N HIS A 128 -14.08 14.19 -7.88
CA HIS A 128 -13.46 13.01 -8.50
C HIS A 128 -12.60 12.23 -7.50
N SER A 129 -12.58 12.64 -6.23
CA SER A 129 -11.74 12.03 -5.20
C SER A 129 -10.27 11.94 -5.63
N LEU A 130 -9.77 12.98 -6.32
CA LEU A 130 -8.39 13.05 -6.82
C LEU A 130 -7.57 14.09 -6.06
N LEU A 131 -6.29 13.82 -5.83
CA LEU A 131 -5.30 14.81 -5.39
C LEU A 131 -4.28 15.06 -6.49
N GLY A 132 -4.05 16.33 -6.81
CA GLY A 132 -3.19 16.77 -7.91
C GLY A 132 -3.98 17.59 -8.93
N PRO A 133 -3.45 17.85 -10.13
CA PRO A 133 -2.13 17.47 -10.59
C PRO A 133 -1.03 18.12 -9.73
N CYS A 134 0.00 17.33 -9.43
CA CYS A 134 1.24 17.80 -8.80
C CYS A 134 1.82 18.97 -9.59
N PRO A 135 2.18 20.10 -8.96
CA PRO A 135 2.55 21.33 -9.65
C PRO A 135 3.86 21.23 -10.43
N LEU A 136 4.71 20.24 -10.15
CA LEU A 136 5.98 20.07 -10.85
C LEU A 136 5.85 19.25 -12.14
N HIS A 137 5.22 18.07 -12.07
CA HIS A 137 5.23 17.09 -13.17
C HIS A 137 3.89 16.39 -13.42
N LEU A 138 2.80 17.01 -12.93
CA LEU A 138 1.41 16.67 -13.24
C LEU A 138 0.94 15.26 -12.82
N SER A 139 1.61 14.65 -11.85
CA SER A 139 1.11 13.42 -11.22
C SER A 139 -0.18 13.67 -10.45
N THR A 140 -1.20 12.85 -10.67
CA THR A 140 -2.51 12.90 -10.00
C THR A 140 -2.79 11.54 -9.37
N PHE A 141 -3.37 11.54 -8.18
CA PHE A 141 -3.58 10.35 -7.36
C PHE A 141 -5.06 10.14 -7.06
N ASP A 142 -5.54 8.90 -7.22
CA ASP A 142 -6.90 8.48 -6.92
C ASP A 142 -7.01 8.05 -5.45
N LEU A 143 -7.68 8.87 -4.65
CA LEU A 143 -7.81 8.68 -3.20
C LEU A 143 -8.77 7.55 -2.85
N THR A 144 -9.65 7.13 -3.77
CA THR A 144 -10.54 5.97 -3.58
C THR A 144 -9.79 4.65 -3.74
N LYS A 145 -8.66 4.65 -4.46
CA LYS A 145 -7.89 3.46 -4.81
C LYS A 145 -6.50 3.44 -4.19
N TYR A 146 -6.42 3.65 -2.87
CA TYR A 146 -5.16 3.59 -2.11
C TYR A 146 -4.07 4.52 -2.69
N GLY A 147 -4.46 5.71 -3.16
CA GLY A 147 -3.54 6.72 -3.71
C GLY A 147 -2.94 6.32 -5.06
N MET A 148 -3.59 5.43 -5.81
CA MET A 148 -3.12 4.95 -7.12
C MET A 148 -2.83 6.12 -8.05
N VAL A 149 -1.72 6.05 -8.80
CA VAL A 149 -1.39 7.04 -9.84
C VAL A 149 -2.46 6.99 -10.93
N ALA A 150 -3.30 8.01 -10.98
CA ALA A 150 -4.31 8.18 -12.03
C ALA A 150 -3.66 8.65 -13.35
N SER A 151 -2.67 9.53 -13.24
CA SER A 151 -1.87 10.04 -14.36
C SER A 151 -0.53 10.59 -13.87
N GLY A 152 0.49 10.64 -14.73
CA GLY A 152 1.76 11.34 -14.50
C GLY A 152 2.98 10.42 -14.32
N HIS A 153 4.02 10.95 -13.66
CA HIS A 153 5.37 10.36 -13.64
C HIS A 153 5.71 9.58 -12.35
N ALA A 154 4.87 9.66 -11.32
CA ALA A 154 5.07 8.86 -10.12
C ALA A 154 5.00 7.36 -10.47
N THR A 155 5.92 6.58 -9.93
CA THR A 155 5.98 5.11 -10.13
C THR A 155 5.41 4.32 -8.96
N ALA A 156 4.99 5.01 -7.89
CA ALA A 156 4.36 4.45 -6.71
C ALA A 156 3.08 5.23 -6.38
N SER A 157 2.11 4.56 -5.75
CA SER A 157 0.96 5.23 -5.15
C SER A 157 1.39 6.24 -4.10
N LEU A 158 0.54 7.23 -3.86
CA LEU A 158 0.71 8.17 -2.75
C LEU A 158 0.64 7.38 -1.42
N PRO A 159 1.63 7.51 -0.52
CA PRO A 159 1.60 6.79 0.75
C PRO A 159 0.33 7.12 1.53
N GLN A 160 -0.36 6.09 2.02
CA GLN A 160 -1.61 6.22 2.75
C GLN A 160 -1.36 6.09 4.25
N ILE A 161 -1.96 6.97 5.04
CA ILE A 161 -1.94 6.86 6.50
C ILE A 161 -3.08 5.92 6.90
N THR A 162 -2.73 4.87 7.65
CA THR A 162 -3.71 3.93 8.20
C THR A 162 -4.44 4.63 9.34
N LEU A 163 -5.77 4.57 9.30
CA LEU A 163 -6.64 5.21 10.28
C LEU A 163 -7.46 4.16 11.04
N GLU A 164 -7.84 4.52 12.25
CA GLU A 164 -8.88 3.88 13.06
C GLU A 164 -9.83 4.96 13.59
N LEU A 165 -11.03 4.56 14.02
CA LEU A 165 -11.91 5.43 14.79
C LEU A 165 -11.94 4.98 16.25
N ASP A 166 -11.84 5.94 17.17
CA ASP A 166 -12.06 5.77 18.60
C ASP A 166 -13.17 6.74 19.04
N GLY A 167 -14.42 6.28 18.97
CA GLY A 167 -15.57 7.15 19.12
C GLY A 167 -15.66 8.17 17.98
N ASP A 168 -15.53 9.46 18.32
CA ASP A 168 -15.49 10.57 17.35
C ASP A 168 -14.07 10.89 16.87
N ASP A 169 -13.04 10.38 17.55
CA ASP A 169 -11.65 10.64 17.21
C ASP A 169 -11.20 9.80 16.01
N ILE A 170 -10.47 10.45 15.11
CA ILE A 170 -9.77 9.82 13.99
C ILE A 170 -8.31 9.63 14.40
N VAL A 171 -7.87 8.38 14.47
CA VAL A 171 -6.56 8.00 14.99
C VAL A 171 -5.69 7.46 13.86
N ALA A 172 -4.54 8.10 13.62
CA ALA A 172 -3.50 7.55 12.73
C ALA A 172 -2.71 6.46 13.45
N THR A 173 -2.54 5.32 12.79
CA THR A 173 -1.96 4.09 13.35
C THR A 173 -0.90 3.42 12.48
N GLY A 174 -0.62 3.97 11.30
CA GLY A 174 0.53 3.54 10.50
C GLY A 174 0.65 4.22 9.16
N VAL A 175 1.67 3.85 8.39
CA VAL A 175 1.90 4.34 7.03
C VAL A 175 2.02 3.16 6.08
N MET A 176 1.17 3.13 5.05
CA MET A 176 1.22 2.19 3.95
C MET A 176 1.88 2.84 2.73
N GLY A 177 3.01 2.29 2.31
CA GLY A 177 3.89 2.89 1.31
C GLY A 177 5.13 3.53 1.95
N LEU A 178 6.04 4.03 1.13
CA LEU A 178 7.29 4.67 1.57
C LEU A 178 7.19 6.18 1.35
N VAL A 179 7.38 6.96 2.41
CA VAL A 179 7.45 8.42 2.33
C VAL A 179 8.65 8.84 1.50
N TYR A 180 8.47 9.78 0.58
CA TYR A 180 9.52 10.24 -0.31
C TYR A 180 10.73 10.77 0.47
N GLY A 181 11.93 10.50 -0.04
CA GLY A 181 13.18 10.99 0.56
C GLY A 181 13.74 10.12 1.68
N TYR A 182 13.07 9.02 2.04
CA TYR A 182 13.53 8.09 3.08
C TYR A 182 13.83 6.70 2.51
N SER A 183 14.83 6.01 3.07
CA SER A 183 15.14 4.60 2.76
C SER A 183 14.28 3.60 3.53
N GLN A 184 13.68 4.06 4.62
CA GLN A 184 12.73 3.37 5.48
C GLN A 184 11.80 4.45 6.05
N ASN A 185 10.52 4.16 6.31
CA ASN A 185 9.67 5.21 6.83
C ASN A 185 10.21 5.77 8.15
N PRO A 186 10.12 7.10 8.35
CA PRO A 186 10.48 7.71 9.61
C PRO A 186 9.59 7.17 10.72
N THR A 187 10.09 7.12 11.95
CA THR A 187 9.33 6.72 13.15
C THR A 187 9.02 7.95 14.01
N SER A 188 8.22 7.77 15.06
CA SER A 188 7.94 8.80 16.07
C SER A 188 9.21 9.36 16.71
#